data_AF-A0A0R1QKF5-F1
#
_entry.id   AF-A0A0R1QKF5-F1
#
_cell.length_a   1.000
_cell.length_b   1.000
_cell.length_c   1.000
_cell.angle_alpha   90.00
_cell.angle_beta   90.00
_cell.angle_gamma   90.00
#
_symmetry.space_group_name_H-M   'P 1'
#
loop_
_entity.id
_entity.type
_entity.pdbx_description
1 polymer ?
#
loop_
_entity_poly.entity_id
_entity_poly.type
_entity_poly.pdbx_seq_one_letter_code
_entity_poly.pdbx_strand_id
1 'polypeptide(L)' 'MVEYEADGHHFACAFEADGRLAVTADDKQTARGYLIGNMVRFPKSLALGDDFVMTLTLPADVVKQLNA' A
#
# COMPACT_ATOMS: atom_id res chain seq x y z
N MET A 1 5.79 -3.03 9.94
CA MET A 1 5.15 -1.90 9.24
C MET A 1 6.25 -1.14 8.54
N VAL A 2 6.03 -0.77 7.27
CA VAL A 2 6.99 -0.03 6.43
C VAL A 2 6.31 1.26 5.99
N GLU A 3 6.98 2.39 6.19
CA GLU A 3 6.47 3.71 5.85
C GLU A 3 7.30 4.32 4.72
N TYR A 4 6.66 5.04 3.80
CA TYR A 4 7.35 5.74 2.72
C TYR A 4 6.53 6.91 2.15
N GLU A 5 7.21 7.84 1.49
CA GLU A 5 6.62 8.97 0.78
C GLU A 5 6.70 8.74 -0.73
N ALA A 6 5.61 8.98 -1.46
CA ALA A 6 5.61 8.96 -2.92
C ALA A 6 4.53 9.89 -3.49
N ASP A 7 4.85 10.61 -4.56
CA ASP A 7 3.92 11.51 -5.26
C ASP A 7 3.18 12.51 -4.36
N GLY A 8 3.81 12.92 -3.25
CA GLY A 8 3.24 13.87 -2.28
C GLY A 8 2.30 13.24 -1.25
N HIS A 9 2.25 11.91 -1.15
CA HIS A 9 1.46 11.16 -0.18
C HIS A 9 2.34 10.33 0.76
N HIS A 10 1.90 10.25 2.02
CA HIS A 10 2.49 9.37 3.02
C HIS A 10 1.78 8.02 3.01
N PHE A 11 2.54 6.92 2.98
CA PHE A 11 2.00 5.56 2.99
C PHE A 11 2.57 4.74 4.14
N ALA A 12 1.69 3.99 4.81
CA ALA A 12 2.07 2.96 5.77
C ALA A 12 1.57 1.58 5.30
N CYS A 13 2.48 0.62 5.18
CA CYS A 13 2.20 -0.73 4.69
C CYS A 13 2.52 -1.80 5.74
N ALA A 14 1.62 -2.77 5.91
CA ALA A 14 1.86 -3.93 6.77
C ALA A 14 1.08 -5.15 6.26
N PHE A 15 1.71 -6.33 6.30
CA PHE A 15 0.99 -7.59 6.06
C PHE A 15 0.10 -7.93 7.26
N GLU A 16 -1.16 -8.29 6.97
CA GLU A 16 -2.10 -8.83 7.94
C GLU A 16 -1.97 -10.38 7.98
N ALA A 17 -2.52 -11.01 9.03
CA ALA A 17 -2.43 -12.46 9.23
C ALA A 17 -3.12 -13.29 8.12
N ASP A 18 -4.03 -12.68 7.34
CA ASP A 18 -4.70 -13.31 6.20
C ASP A 18 -3.87 -13.24 4.90
N GLY A 19 -2.65 -12.70 4.96
CA GLY A 19 -1.74 -12.56 3.83
C GLY A 19 -1.99 -11.34 2.94
N ARG A 20 -2.97 -10.49 3.26
CA ARG A 20 -3.18 -9.23 2.54
C ARG A 20 -2.24 -8.14 3.05
N LEU A 21 -1.90 -7.22 2.17
CA LEU A 21 -1.19 -5.99 2.52
C LEU A 21 -2.22 -4.91 2.87
N ALA A 22 -2.23 -4.47 4.13
CA ALA A 22 -2.89 -3.24 4.53
C ALA A 22 -2.02 -2.05 4.12
N VAL A 23 -2.62 -1.09 3.41
CA VAL A 23 -1.98 0.14 2.95
C VAL A 23 -2.83 1.31 3.45
N THR A 24 -2.25 2.12 4.33
CA THR A 24 -2.84 3.39 4.79
C THR A 24 -2.22 4.53 4.00
N ALA A 25 -3.04 5.41 3.42
CA ALA A 25 -2.58 6.64 2.77
C ALA A 25 -2.98 7.88 3.59
N ASP A 26 -2.04 8.82 3.75
CA ASP A 26 -2.18 10.11 4.43
C ASP A 26 -2.83 10.04 5.82
N ASP A 27 -2.62 8.93 6.54
CA ASP A 27 -3.22 8.61 7.84
C ASP A 27 -4.75 8.66 7.89
N LYS A 28 -5.41 8.64 6.72
CA LYS A 28 -6.87 8.82 6.59
C LYS A 28 -7.59 7.51 6.28
N GLN A 29 -7.09 6.74 5.31
CA GLN A 29 -7.79 5.56 4.83
C GLN A 29 -6.85 4.38 4.64
N THR A 30 -7.27 3.22 5.15
CA THR A 30 -6.60 1.94 4.93
C THR A 30 -7.36 1.08 3.93
N ALA A 31 -6.72 0.74 2.81
CA ALA A 31 -7.17 -0.31 1.90
C ALA A 31 -6.39 -1.61 2.13
N ARG A 32 -6.99 -2.74 1.74
CA ARG A 32 -6.37 -4.07 1.87
C ARG A 32 -6.27 -4.70 0.50
N GLY A 33 -5.07 -5.07 0.09
CA GLY A 33 -4.78 -5.59 -1.24
C GLY A 33 -3.87 -6.80 -1.21
N TYR A 34 -3.56 -7.30 -2.41
CA TYR A 34 -2.61 -8.40 -2.60
C TYR A 34 -1.36 -7.86 -3.28
N LEU A 35 -0.19 -8.09 -2.68
CA LEU A 35 1.10 -7.75 -3.29
C LEU A 35 1.47 -8.81 -4.33
N ILE A 36 1.67 -8.38 -5.58
CA ILE A 36 2.07 -9.23 -6.72
C ILE A 36 3.29 -8.57 -7.36
N GLY A 37 4.47 -9.14 -7.13
CA GLY A 37 5.74 -8.48 -7.48
C GLY A 37 5.92 -7.22 -6.65
N ASN A 38 5.90 -6.04 -7.28
CA ASN A 38 5.91 -4.74 -6.61
C ASN A 38 4.57 -4.00 -6.72
N MET A 39 3.52 -4.63 -7.24
CA MET A 39 2.20 -4.01 -7.41
C MET A 39 1.24 -4.54 -6.36
N VAL A 40 0.59 -3.64 -5.62
CA VAL A 40 -0.54 -3.96 -4.76
C VAL A 40 -1.81 -3.84 -5.59
N ARG A 41 -2.63 -4.90 -5.62
CA ARG A 41 -3.96 -4.88 -6.24
C ARG A 41 -5.03 -4.86 -5.16
N PHE A 42 -5.87 -3.84 -5.15
CA PHE A 42 -6.92 -3.69 -4.16
C PHE A 42 -8.27 -4.21 -4.68
N PRO A 43 -8.95 -5.13 -3.97
CA PRO A 43 -10.33 -5.52 -4.30
C PRO A 43 -11.34 -4.39 -4.07
N LYS A 44 -11.05 -3.51 -3.10
CA LYS A 44 -11.75 -2.24 -2.87
C LYS A 44 -10.73 -1.13 -2.97
N SER A 45 -10.99 -0.13 -3.80
CA SER A 45 -10.07 0.97 -4.09
C SER A 45 -9.42 1.56 -2.83
N LEU A 46 -8.20 2.05 -2.99
CA LEU A 46 -7.57 2.97 -2.05
C LEU A 46 -7.93 4.40 -2.47
N ALA A 47 -8.44 5.20 -1.53
CA ALA A 47 -8.57 6.64 -1.72
C ALA A 47 -7.19 7.29 -1.56
N LEU A 48 -6.84 8.14 -2.51
CA LEU A 48 -5.59 8.88 -2.54
C LEU A 48 -5.91 10.33 -2.91
N GLY A 49 -5.95 11.21 -1.91
CA GLY A 49 -6.56 12.53 -2.07
C GLY A 49 -8.04 12.44 -2.47
N ASP A 50 -8.40 13.05 -3.60
CA ASP A 50 -9.76 13.01 -4.17
C ASP A 50 -9.96 11.84 -5.16
N ASP A 51 -8.90 11.08 -5.45
CA ASP A 51 -8.92 9.96 -6.39
C ASP A 51 -9.12 8.60 -5.71
N PHE A 52 -9.56 7.62 -6.51
CA PHE A 52 -9.66 6.22 -6.09
C PHE A 52 -8.83 5.33 -7.03
N VAL A 53 -7.84 4.65 -6.47
CA VAL A 53 -6.95 3.77 -7.23
C VAL A 53 -7.20 2.30 -6.92
N MET A 54 -7.13 1.47 -7.96
CA MET A 54 -7.29 0.01 -7.84
C MET A 54 -5.95 -0.71 -7.68
N THR A 55 -4.86 -0.01 -7.99
CA THR A 55 -3.49 -0.54 -7.92
C THR A 55 -2.54 0.53 -7.39
N LEU A 56 -1.53 0.10 -6.65
CA LEU A 56 -0.42 0.94 -6.19
C LEU A 56 0.90 0.22 -6.46
N THR A 57 1.84 0.88 -7.11
CA THR A 57 3.19 0.33 -7.34
C THR A 57 4.10 0.76 -6.20
N LEU A 58 4.68 -0.20 -5.49
CA LEU A 58 5.60 0.04 -4.40
C LEU A 58 7.04 0.23 -4.92
N PRO A 59 7.81 1.15 -4.32
CA PRO A 59 9.25 1.23 -4.53
C PRO A 59 9.96 -0.10 -4.18
N ALA A 60 11.06 -0.41 -4.89
CA ALA A 60 11.75 -1.69 -4.73
C ALA A 60 12.31 -1.93 -3.32
N ASP A 61 12.78 -0.86 -2.66
CA ASP A 61 13.27 -0.87 -1.29
C ASP A 61 12.13 -1.12 -0.29
N VAL A 62 10.94 -0.55 -0.52
CA VAL A 62 9.73 -0.82 0.28
C VAL A 62 9.35 -2.30 0.18
N VAL A 63 9.33 -2.86 -1.03
CA VAL A 63 9.07 -4.31 -1.24
C VAL A 63 10.11 -5.16 -0.52
N LYS A 64 11.38 -4.78 -0.56
CA LYS A 64 12.45 -5.50 0.15
C LYS A 64 12.24 -5.48 1.66
N GLN A 65 11.86 -4.34 2.23
CA GLN A 65 11.59 -4.20 3.66
C GLN A 65 10.34 -4.97 4.10
N LEU A 66 9.29 -5.03 3.27
CA LEU A 66 8.08 -5.79 3.57
C LEU A 66 8.30 -7.31 3.60
N ASN A 67 9.35 -7.81 2.95
CA ASN A 67 9.71 -9.22 2.89
C ASN A 67 10.86 -9.62 3.83
N ALA A 68 11.39 -8.67 4.62
CA ALA A 68 12.47 -8.90 5.59
C ALA A 68 11.91 -9.34 6.94
#